data_AF-A0A672S304-F1
#
_entry.id   AF-A0A672S304-F1
#
_cell.length_a   1.000
_cell.length_b   1.000
_cell.length_c   1.000
_cell.angle_alpha   90.00
_cell.angle_beta   90.00
_cell.angle_gamma   90.00
#
_symmetry.space_group_name_H-M   'P 1'
#
loop_
_entity.id
_entity.type
_entity.pdbx_description
1 polymer ?
#
loop_
_entity_poly.entity_id
_entity_poly.type
_entity_poly.pdbx_seq_one_letter_code
_entity_poly.pdbx_strand_id
1 'polypeptide(L)'
;MKTRSPSPPVHVHVPDSTSVHVHLKKSPQKSQVRIDAQGKVSNLRSTASVKVRAPWVPPGKASRRREYKWEGPTRCLEITPGRATDPSSPPLQLTDLSSEEDDARGVIDKYERKIESLMSEVDCIKSEVKLRQAEDHLKHQSQQLSACRRLIDQHEERLEEASKDLRRTKRENADLRSTVDGTQSKMHSDQLGRQHELLEQKLDTFVETNRTLRRLLREQHGRETDALRLSDEKEMLMRKLAESEAEKRVCNLTPTFLALSLYIYLCIYNNVVSLIHIHLIQKDHLRTAGELPRVLESTRSRLQNQLYKKEAENNRLEAQIQRLEETLQRQQEEVQGLLEQMRELKQHCEGDRDVHKRVLEDQRKQAEQSVNTAAQLSAELLDKEAQLAEALSTAEELRQRYSKQNREKSQLELEITTLNNRLIELSEQLCSCKEKSCAEREGLLSRLHFLTSENTATKLENQRLKSTLSATEDRLSLSQTEVQQLKISLRDFESLVEGYKSQLQKTRLESEEYTLRLEMVEKEAQSDREEMEREVEQSRKQLHARLKEMEMLREALKRLENELREARENMHIQDRRNTDNSC
;
A
#
# COMPACT_ATOMS: atom_id res chain seq x y z
N MET A 1 -57.96 -40.92 12.26
CA MET A 1 -57.11 -41.06 11.04
C MET A 1 -56.20 -39.84 10.97
N LYS A 2 -54.91 -40.04 10.69
CA LYS A 2 -53.86 -39.01 10.61
C LYS A 2 -53.93 -38.28 9.27
N THR A 3 -53.87 -36.94 9.25
CA THR A 3 -53.53 -36.16 8.04
C THR A 3 -52.66 -34.95 8.40
N ARG A 4 -51.69 -34.69 7.53
CA ARG A 4 -50.42 -33.96 7.72
C ARG A 4 -50.57 -32.43 7.73
N SER A 5 -49.68 -31.78 8.48
CA SER A 5 -49.37 -30.35 8.47
C SER A 5 -48.65 -29.91 7.18
N PRO A 6 -48.82 -28.65 6.70
CA PRO A 6 -48.04 -28.10 5.60
C PRO A 6 -46.75 -27.41 6.11
N SER A 7 -45.65 -27.65 5.40
CA SER A 7 -44.30 -27.16 5.68
C SER A 7 -44.14 -25.65 5.39
N PRO A 8 -43.16 -24.95 6.02
CA PRO A 8 -42.89 -23.53 5.77
C PRO A 8 -42.17 -23.29 4.42
N PRO A 9 -42.19 -22.07 3.87
CA PRO A 9 -41.63 -21.78 2.55
C PRO A 9 -40.10 -21.94 2.53
N VAL A 10 -39.61 -22.62 1.50
CA VAL A 10 -38.19 -22.83 1.23
C VAL A 10 -37.57 -21.55 0.70
N HIS A 11 -36.62 -20.97 1.43
CA HIS A 11 -35.76 -19.89 0.91
C HIS A 11 -34.72 -20.50 -0.05
N VAL A 12 -34.78 -20.10 -1.32
CA VAL A 12 -33.77 -20.42 -2.32
C VAL A 12 -32.78 -19.27 -2.38
N HIS A 13 -31.54 -19.49 -1.96
CA HIS A 13 -30.44 -18.57 -2.23
C HIS A 13 -30.13 -18.61 -3.72
N VAL A 14 -30.36 -17.49 -4.40
CA VAL A 14 -29.92 -17.27 -5.77
C VAL A 14 -28.50 -16.71 -5.71
N PRO A 15 -27.46 -17.38 -6.24
CA PRO A 15 -26.11 -16.85 -6.28
C PRO A 15 -25.99 -15.68 -7.28
N ASP A 16 -25.02 -14.81 -7.06
CA ASP A 16 -24.79 -13.47 -7.66
C ASP A 16 -24.58 -13.41 -9.19
N SER A 17 -24.95 -14.45 -9.95
CA SER A 17 -24.80 -14.54 -11.40
C SER A 17 -26.12 -14.63 -12.19
N THR A 18 -27.26 -14.35 -11.56
CA THR A 18 -28.56 -14.35 -12.26
C THR A 18 -28.93 -12.95 -12.73
N SER A 19 -28.98 -12.72 -14.05
CA SER A 19 -29.38 -11.44 -14.62
C SER A 19 -30.89 -11.21 -14.48
N VAL A 20 -31.27 -10.13 -13.79
CA VAL A 20 -32.66 -9.69 -13.66
C VAL A 20 -32.93 -8.61 -14.72
N HIS A 21 -33.78 -8.91 -15.70
CA HIS A 21 -34.21 -7.93 -16.70
C HIS A 21 -35.33 -7.05 -16.14
N VAL A 22 -35.00 -5.77 -15.93
CA VAL A 22 -35.95 -4.71 -15.59
C VAL A 22 -36.25 -3.88 -16.84
N HIS A 23 -37.50 -3.91 -17.29
CA HIS A 23 -37.99 -3.01 -18.33
C HIS A 23 -38.18 -1.59 -17.77
N LEU A 24 -37.20 -0.71 -18.00
CA LEU A 24 -37.35 0.74 -17.80
C LEU A 24 -38.16 1.33 -18.97
N LYS A 25 -39.44 1.62 -18.71
CA LYS A 25 -40.32 2.33 -19.65
C LYS A 25 -39.84 3.78 -19.79
N LYS A 26 -39.23 4.09 -20.94
CA LYS A 26 -38.80 5.44 -21.34
C LYS A 26 -39.98 6.43 -21.26
N SER A 27 -39.78 7.54 -20.55
CA SER A 27 -40.53 8.78 -20.71
C SER A 27 -39.58 9.87 -21.22
N PRO A 28 -40.01 10.75 -22.14
CA PRO A 28 -39.12 11.74 -22.74
C PRO A 28 -39.03 13.01 -21.88
N GLN A 29 -37.80 13.44 -21.63
CA GLN A 29 -37.42 14.77 -21.16
C GLN A 29 -36.26 15.17 -22.11
N LYS A 30 -36.28 16.29 -22.85
CA LYS A 30 -36.07 17.67 -22.36
C LYS A 30 -35.99 18.61 -23.58
N SER A 31 -36.32 19.88 -23.36
CA SER A 31 -35.46 21.02 -23.71
C SER A 31 -35.97 22.25 -22.93
N GLN A 32 -35.32 22.62 -21.82
CA GLN A 32 -34.15 23.51 -21.65
C GLN A 32 -34.46 25.02 -21.75
N VAL A 33 -33.89 25.71 -20.76
CA VAL A 33 -34.06 27.09 -20.28
C VAL A 33 -33.08 28.06 -20.97
N ARG A 34 -33.45 29.35 -21.09
CA ARG A 34 -32.68 30.58 -20.73
C ARG A 34 -33.45 31.85 -21.16
N ILE A 35 -33.97 32.66 -20.24
CA ILE A 35 -33.44 33.90 -19.59
C ILE A 35 -33.48 35.17 -20.47
N ASP A 36 -34.38 36.07 -20.05
CA ASP A 36 -34.44 37.55 -20.01
C ASP A 36 -34.05 38.47 -21.18
N ALA A 37 -34.98 39.38 -21.55
CA ALA A 37 -34.82 40.84 -21.46
C ALA A 37 -36.09 41.63 -21.91
N GLN A 38 -36.65 42.40 -20.97
CA GLN A 38 -37.10 43.81 -21.06
C GLN A 38 -37.79 44.39 -22.32
N GLY A 39 -38.98 45.01 -22.13
CA GLY A 39 -39.30 46.29 -22.80
C GLY A 39 -40.64 46.43 -23.57
N LYS A 40 -41.61 47.09 -22.91
CA LYS A 40 -42.49 48.19 -23.41
C LYS A 40 -43.50 47.99 -24.60
N VAL A 41 -44.76 48.19 -24.20
CA VAL A 41 -45.94 48.88 -24.81
C VAL A 41 -46.55 48.42 -26.15
N SER A 42 -47.89 48.25 -26.08
CA SER A 42 -48.93 48.78 -26.99
C SER A 42 -49.79 47.76 -27.76
N ASN A 43 -51.05 47.70 -27.31
CA ASN A 43 -52.29 47.84 -28.08
C ASN A 43 -52.69 46.89 -29.22
N LEU A 44 -53.92 46.38 -29.02
CA LEU A 44 -55.02 46.14 -29.98
C LEU A 44 -55.08 44.79 -30.74
N ARG A 45 -56.04 43.99 -30.24
CA ARG A 45 -57.15 43.33 -30.97
C ARG A 45 -56.80 42.55 -32.23
N SER A 46 -57.05 41.23 -32.20
CA SER A 46 -57.85 40.57 -33.24
C SER A 46 -58.39 39.22 -32.79
N THR A 47 -59.68 39.06 -33.06
CA THR A 47 -60.57 37.94 -32.83
C THR A 47 -60.26 36.78 -33.79
N ALA A 48 -60.17 35.55 -33.28
CA ALA A 48 -60.22 34.34 -34.10
C ALA A 48 -61.44 33.50 -33.68
N SER A 49 -62.30 33.23 -34.65
CA SER A 49 -63.58 32.56 -34.53
C SER A 49 -63.43 31.05 -34.32
N VAL A 50 -64.06 30.53 -33.27
CA VAL A 50 -64.22 29.10 -33.02
C VAL A 50 -65.35 28.59 -33.90
N LYS A 51 -65.02 27.66 -34.82
CA LYS A 51 -66.00 27.01 -35.71
C LYS A 51 -66.66 25.84 -34.97
N VAL A 52 -67.89 26.06 -34.52
CA VAL A 52 -68.75 25.05 -33.89
C VAL A 52 -69.04 23.95 -34.91
N ARG A 53 -68.64 22.72 -34.59
CA ARG A 53 -68.96 21.51 -35.36
C ARG A 53 -70.44 21.21 -35.16
N ALA A 54 -71.21 21.30 -36.24
CA ALA A 54 -72.64 21.01 -36.25
C ALA A 54 -72.94 19.52 -35.93
N PRO A 55 -74.14 19.22 -35.41
CA PRO A 55 -74.55 17.86 -35.03
C PRO A 55 -74.77 16.97 -36.25
N TRP A 56 -74.45 15.69 -36.08
CA TRP A 56 -74.60 14.61 -37.05
C TRP A 56 -76.08 14.37 -37.40
N VAL A 57 -76.40 14.28 -38.70
CA VAL A 57 -77.72 13.95 -39.27
C VAL A 57 -77.63 12.57 -39.92
N PRO A 58 -78.53 11.61 -39.62
CA PRO A 58 -78.50 10.29 -40.23
C PRO A 58 -79.00 10.32 -41.70
N PRO A 59 -78.43 9.54 -42.63
CA PRO A 59 -78.90 9.50 -44.02
C PRO A 59 -80.30 8.86 -44.10
N GLY A 60 -81.25 9.63 -44.61
CA GLY A 60 -82.58 9.14 -44.97
C GLY A 60 -82.54 8.11 -46.09
N LYS A 61 -83.52 7.21 -46.03
CA LYS A 61 -83.81 6.08 -46.93
C LYS A 61 -83.59 6.45 -48.41
N ALA A 62 -82.68 5.74 -49.09
CA ALA A 62 -82.53 5.79 -50.53
C ALA A 62 -83.02 4.50 -51.20
N SER A 63 -83.68 4.72 -52.32
CA SER A 63 -84.31 3.78 -53.23
C SER A 63 -83.33 2.85 -53.97
N ARG A 64 -83.89 1.74 -54.44
CA ARG A 64 -83.36 0.58 -55.19
C ARG A 64 -82.20 0.79 -56.18
N ARG A 65 -81.41 -0.29 -56.30
CA ARG A 65 -80.47 -0.72 -57.38
C ARG A 65 -79.12 0.03 -57.49
N ARG A 66 -78.07 -0.57 -56.89
CA ARG A 66 -76.83 -1.00 -57.59
C ARG A 66 -75.87 -1.73 -56.65
N GLU A 67 -74.95 -2.48 -57.25
CA GLU A 67 -73.99 -3.44 -56.67
C GLU A 67 -73.11 -2.88 -55.55
N TYR A 68 -72.79 -3.73 -54.58
CA TYR A 68 -71.97 -3.39 -53.40
C TYR A 68 -70.48 -3.47 -53.74
N LYS A 69 -69.80 -2.32 -53.78
CA LYS A 69 -68.35 -2.21 -53.78
C LYS A 69 -67.91 -1.65 -52.43
N TRP A 70 -67.15 -2.41 -51.65
CA TRP A 70 -66.57 -1.95 -50.38
C TRP A 70 -65.10 -1.60 -50.60
N GLU A 71 -64.78 -0.31 -50.54
CA GLU A 71 -63.43 0.23 -50.69
C GLU A 71 -62.96 0.81 -49.34
N GLY A 72 -61.98 0.16 -48.72
CA GLY A 72 -61.20 0.73 -47.62
C GLY A 72 -59.85 1.23 -48.13
N PRO A 73 -59.18 2.21 -47.48
CA PRO A 73 -58.00 2.91 -48.01
C PRO A 73 -56.77 2.06 -48.41
N THR A 74 -56.73 0.75 -48.13
CA THR A 74 -55.65 -0.15 -48.58
C THR A 74 -56.10 -1.55 -49.02
N ARG A 75 -57.40 -1.83 -49.21
CA ARG A 75 -57.84 -3.15 -49.71
C ARG A 75 -59.26 -3.15 -50.29
N CYS A 76 -59.40 -3.74 -51.48
CA CYS A 76 -60.68 -4.01 -52.15
C CYS A 76 -60.96 -5.51 -52.11
N LEU A 77 -62.17 -5.89 -51.70
CA LEU A 77 -62.69 -7.26 -51.78
C LEU A 77 -63.86 -7.26 -52.76
N GLU A 78 -63.67 -7.84 -53.95
CA GLU A 78 -64.73 -8.11 -54.91
C GLU A 78 -65.18 -9.57 -54.76
N ILE A 79 -66.44 -9.78 -54.37
CA ILE A 79 -67.07 -11.10 -54.39
C ILE A 79 -67.89 -11.17 -55.67
N THR A 80 -67.37 -11.86 -56.68
CA THR A 80 -68.09 -12.16 -57.92
C THR A 80 -69.02 -13.35 -57.68
N PRO A 81 -70.35 -13.23 -57.79
CA PRO A 81 -71.24 -14.39 -57.78
C PRO A 81 -71.08 -15.10 -59.13
N GLY A 82 -70.61 -16.35 -59.10
CA GLY A 82 -70.47 -17.19 -60.30
C GLY A 82 -71.80 -17.35 -61.04
N ARG A 83 -71.78 -17.03 -62.33
CA ARG A 83 -72.91 -17.16 -63.27
C ARG A 83 -73.05 -18.62 -63.69
N ALA A 84 -74.29 -19.11 -63.67
CA ALA A 84 -74.70 -20.44 -64.09
C ALA A 84 -74.52 -20.69 -65.60
N THR A 85 -73.92 -21.82 -65.98
CA THR A 85 -74.15 -22.73 -67.15
C THR A 85 -73.02 -23.79 -67.10
N ASP A 86 -73.22 -25.10 -67.17
CA ASP A 86 -73.85 -25.85 -68.26
C ASP A 86 -74.36 -27.26 -67.83
N PRO A 87 -75.24 -27.89 -68.65
CA PRO A 87 -76.06 -29.04 -68.31
C PRO A 87 -75.53 -30.33 -68.97
N SER A 88 -74.78 -31.16 -68.25
CA SER A 88 -74.57 -32.57 -68.61
C SER A 88 -73.77 -33.31 -67.53
N SER A 89 -74.44 -33.76 -66.48
CA SER A 89 -73.95 -34.83 -65.59
C SER A 89 -75.17 -35.51 -64.97
N PRO A 90 -75.43 -36.79 -65.26
CA PRO A 90 -76.58 -37.51 -64.71
C PRO A 90 -76.38 -37.76 -63.20
N PRO A 91 -77.47 -37.87 -62.41
CA PRO A 91 -77.35 -38.06 -60.98
C PRO A 91 -76.74 -39.44 -60.71
N LEU A 92 -75.58 -39.46 -60.03
CA LEU A 92 -74.91 -40.71 -59.65
C LEU A 92 -75.81 -41.50 -58.69
N GLN A 93 -76.27 -42.64 -59.21
CA GLN A 93 -77.04 -43.67 -58.53
C GLN A 93 -76.14 -44.43 -57.55
N LEU A 94 -76.74 -44.93 -56.48
CA LEU A 94 -76.09 -45.52 -55.31
C LEU A 94 -75.48 -46.94 -55.53
N THR A 95 -75.06 -47.28 -56.74
CA THR A 95 -74.57 -48.62 -57.10
C THR A 95 -73.29 -48.56 -57.92
N ASP A 96 -72.18 -48.17 -57.31
CA ASP A 96 -70.83 -48.48 -57.80
C ASP A 96 -69.82 -48.46 -56.64
N LEU A 97 -69.69 -49.59 -55.95
CA LEU A 97 -68.53 -49.94 -55.12
C LEU A 97 -68.30 -51.47 -55.15
N SER A 98 -67.35 -51.91 -55.96
CA SER A 98 -66.53 -53.13 -55.82
C SER A 98 -65.35 -52.98 -56.80
N SER A 99 -64.11 -53.43 -56.62
CA SER A 99 -63.31 -54.18 -55.63
C SER A 99 -61.86 -54.12 -56.18
N GLU A 100 -60.80 -53.97 -55.37
CA GLU A 100 -59.41 -54.51 -55.58
C GLU A 100 -58.38 -53.79 -54.67
N GLU A 101 -57.77 -54.50 -53.71
CA GLU A 101 -56.98 -53.93 -52.59
C GLU A 101 -55.56 -54.53 -52.36
N ASP A 102 -55.01 -55.38 -53.24
CA ASP A 102 -53.88 -56.25 -52.83
C ASP A 102 -52.43 -55.88 -53.23
N ASP A 103 -52.17 -54.78 -53.96
CA ASP A 103 -50.79 -54.35 -54.31
C ASP A 103 -50.29 -53.09 -53.56
N ALA A 104 -51.03 -52.63 -52.55
CA ALA A 104 -50.70 -51.42 -51.80
C ALA A 104 -49.45 -51.56 -50.90
N ARG A 105 -49.16 -52.76 -50.36
CA ARG A 105 -48.22 -52.95 -49.24
C ARG A 105 -46.73 -52.72 -49.57
N GLY A 106 -46.22 -53.22 -50.70
CA GLY A 106 -44.79 -53.09 -51.03
C GLY A 106 -44.38 -51.67 -51.49
N VAL A 107 -45.36 -50.91 -51.99
CA VAL A 107 -45.19 -49.48 -52.32
C VAL A 107 -45.10 -48.67 -51.02
N ILE A 108 -45.89 -49.02 -50.01
CA ILE A 108 -45.88 -48.41 -48.67
C ILE A 108 -44.48 -48.52 -48.03
N ASP A 109 -43.87 -49.71 -47.98
CA ASP A 109 -42.55 -49.92 -47.34
C ASP A 109 -41.39 -49.10 -47.95
N LYS A 110 -41.46 -48.80 -49.25
CA LYS A 110 -40.45 -47.95 -49.93
C LYS A 110 -40.62 -46.48 -49.57
N TYR A 111 -41.87 -46.03 -49.48
CA TYR A 111 -42.17 -44.67 -49.04
C TYR A 111 -41.85 -44.50 -47.56
N GLU A 112 -42.11 -45.49 -46.71
CA GLU A 112 -41.77 -45.46 -45.28
C GLU A 112 -40.26 -45.26 -45.04
N ARG A 113 -39.40 -46.05 -45.69
CA ARG A 113 -37.94 -45.87 -45.57
C ARG A 113 -37.46 -44.51 -46.11
N LYS A 114 -38.08 -44.02 -47.18
CA LYS A 114 -37.74 -42.69 -47.72
C LYS A 114 -38.17 -41.58 -46.76
N ILE A 115 -39.33 -41.74 -46.10
CA ILE A 115 -39.82 -40.86 -45.05
C ILE A 115 -38.87 -40.88 -43.86
N GLU A 116 -38.42 -42.05 -43.39
CA GLU A 116 -37.47 -42.17 -42.27
C GLU A 116 -36.11 -41.52 -42.55
N SER A 117 -35.56 -41.72 -43.76
CA SER A 117 -34.32 -41.06 -44.20
C SER A 117 -34.48 -39.53 -44.24
N LEU A 118 -35.59 -39.04 -44.79
CA LEU A 118 -35.89 -37.60 -44.84
C LEU A 118 -36.14 -37.03 -43.44
N MET A 119 -36.82 -37.75 -42.56
CA MET A 119 -37.02 -37.37 -41.16
C MET A 119 -35.67 -37.20 -40.45
N SER A 120 -34.73 -38.13 -40.68
CA SER A 120 -33.39 -38.07 -40.09
C SER A 120 -32.55 -36.90 -40.63
N GLU A 121 -32.61 -36.62 -41.94
CA GLU A 121 -31.96 -35.45 -42.55
C GLU A 121 -32.58 -34.13 -42.04
N VAL A 122 -33.91 -34.07 -41.93
CA VAL A 122 -34.63 -32.93 -41.36
C VAL A 122 -34.25 -32.73 -39.89
N ASP A 123 -34.11 -33.78 -39.11
CA ASP A 123 -33.66 -33.70 -37.72
C ASP A 123 -32.18 -33.26 -37.60
N CYS A 124 -31.32 -33.70 -38.54
CA CYS A 124 -29.95 -33.24 -38.64
C CYS A 124 -29.89 -31.74 -38.97
N ILE A 125 -30.61 -31.29 -40.01
CA ILE A 125 -30.72 -29.87 -40.39
C ILE A 125 -31.31 -29.05 -39.26
N LYS A 126 -32.32 -29.58 -38.55
CA LYS A 126 -32.93 -28.93 -37.39
C LYS A 126 -31.95 -28.78 -36.24
N SER A 127 -31.05 -29.74 -36.03
CA SER A 127 -30.00 -29.62 -35.01
C SER A 127 -28.91 -28.62 -35.43
N GLU A 128 -28.52 -28.58 -36.71
CA GLU A 128 -27.56 -27.60 -37.24
C GLU A 128 -28.12 -26.16 -37.18
N VAL A 129 -29.40 -25.96 -37.54
CA VAL A 129 -30.06 -24.65 -37.43
C VAL A 129 -30.13 -24.20 -35.97
N LYS A 130 -30.42 -25.11 -35.04
CA LYS A 130 -30.38 -24.80 -33.59
C LYS A 130 -28.97 -24.41 -33.13
N LEU A 131 -27.93 -25.08 -33.62
CA LEU A 131 -26.55 -24.74 -33.31
C LEU A 131 -26.18 -23.35 -33.83
N ARG A 132 -26.50 -23.03 -35.09
CA ARG A 132 -26.28 -21.70 -35.67
C ARG A 132 -27.04 -20.61 -34.92
N GLN A 133 -28.29 -20.87 -34.52
CA GLN A 133 -29.06 -19.96 -33.67
C GLN A 133 -28.39 -19.72 -32.31
N ALA A 134 -27.84 -20.76 -31.68
CA ALA A 134 -27.12 -20.64 -30.42
C ALA A 134 -25.79 -19.86 -30.58
N GLU A 135 -25.05 -20.08 -31.67
CA GLU A 135 -23.82 -19.35 -31.99
C GLU A 135 -24.10 -17.87 -32.26
N ASP A 136 -25.15 -17.54 -33.01
CA ASP A 136 -25.54 -16.15 -33.25
C ASP A 136 -26.00 -15.47 -31.96
N HIS A 137 -26.68 -16.21 -31.07
CA HIS A 137 -27.03 -15.71 -29.74
C HIS A 137 -25.78 -15.43 -28.89
N LEU A 138 -24.79 -16.31 -28.90
CA LEU A 138 -23.51 -16.13 -28.22
C LEU A 138 -22.70 -14.96 -28.79
N LYS A 139 -22.66 -14.80 -30.12
CA LYS A 139 -22.04 -13.64 -30.78
C LYS A 139 -22.73 -12.35 -30.37
N HIS A 140 -24.06 -12.34 -30.30
CA HIS A 140 -24.81 -11.19 -29.85
C HIS A 140 -24.53 -10.86 -28.38
N GLN A 141 -24.50 -11.86 -27.50
CA GLN A 141 -24.13 -11.68 -26.09
C GLN A 141 -22.70 -11.16 -25.94
N SER A 142 -21.74 -11.69 -26.70
CA SER A 142 -20.35 -11.22 -26.70
C SER A 142 -20.24 -9.76 -27.16
N GLN A 143 -20.99 -9.37 -28.22
CA GLN A 143 -21.07 -7.98 -28.67
C GLN A 143 -21.68 -7.08 -27.59
N GLN A 144 -22.76 -7.51 -26.92
CA GLN A 144 -23.36 -6.75 -25.81
C GLN A 144 -22.39 -6.59 -24.65
N LEU A 145 -21.69 -7.64 -24.24
CA LEU A 145 -20.68 -7.59 -23.17
C LEU A 145 -19.52 -6.66 -23.54
N SER A 146 -19.06 -6.69 -24.79
CA SER A 146 -18.01 -5.77 -25.27
C SER A 146 -18.47 -4.31 -25.32
N ALA A 147 -19.76 -4.06 -25.60
CA ALA A 147 -20.35 -2.73 -25.54
C ALA A 147 -20.48 -2.24 -24.09
N CYS A 148 -20.93 -3.10 -23.17
CA CYS A 148 -20.98 -2.81 -21.74
C CYS A 148 -19.58 -2.53 -21.18
N ARG A 149 -18.57 -3.31 -21.58
CA ARG A 149 -17.19 -3.10 -21.13
C ARG A 149 -16.64 -1.75 -21.58
N ARG A 150 -16.84 -1.38 -22.85
CA ARG A 150 -16.44 -0.05 -23.35
C ARG A 150 -17.13 1.11 -22.61
N LEU A 151 -18.40 0.93 -22.22
CA LEU A 151 -19.10 1.95 -21.42
C LEU A 151 -18.50 2.05 -20.01
N ILE A 152 -18.15 0.92 -19.38
CA ILE A 152 -17.47 0.91 -18.09
C ILE A 152 -16.12 1.63 -18.19
N ASP A 153 -15.29 1.28 -19.18
CA ASP A 153 -13.99 1.92 -19.40
C ASP A 153 -14.16 3.45 -19.61
N GLN A 154 -15.18 3.86 -20.36
CA GLN A 154 -15.49 5.28 -20.56
C GLN A 154 -15.96 5.97 -19.28
N HIS A 155 -16.73 5.29 -18.43
CA HIS A 155 -17.13 5.82 -17.14
C HIS A 155 -15.94 5.94 -16.18
N GLU A 156 -15.02 4.98 -16.18
CA GLU A 156 -13.79 5.02 -15.40
C GLU A 156 -12.88 6.18 -15.83
N GLU A 157 -12.70 6.39 -17.14
CA GLU A 157 -11.94 7.52 -17.67
C GLU A 157 -12.55 8.86 -17.25
N ARG A 158 -13.87 9.01 -17.35
CA ARG A 158 -14.58 10.22 -16.92
C ARG A 158 -14.50 10.45 -15.40
N LEU A 159 -14.47 9.39 -14.61
CA LEU A 159 -14.28 9.48 -13.17
C LEU A 159 -12.85 9.92 -12.82
N GLU A 160 -11.84 9.41 -13.53
CA GLU A 160 -10.45 9.82 -13.33
C GLU A 160 -10.23 11.28 -13.76
N GLU A 161 -10.85 11.71 -14.86
CA GLU A 161 -10.86 13.11 -15.29
C GLU A 161 -11.56 14.01 -14.26
N ALA A 162 -12.76 13.63 -13.80
CA ALA A 162 -13.46 14.36 -12.74
C ALA A 162 -12.66 14.40 -11.41
N SER A 163 -11.91 13.34 -11.10
CA SER A 163 -11.01 13.28 -9.94
C SER A 163 -9.83 14.24 -10.09
N LYS A 164 -9.24 14.34 -11.29
CA LYS A 164 -8.18 15.31 -11.60
C LYS A 164 -8.70 16.74 -11.51
N ASP A 165 -9.88 17.03 -12.06
CA ASP A 165 -10.53 18.34 -11.95
C ASP A 165 -10.89 18.67 -10.51
N LEU A 166 -11.35 17.70 -9.72
CA LEU A 166 -11.61 17.88 -8.30
C LEU A 166 -10.31 18.20 -7.54
N ARG A 167 -9.19 17.54 -7.85
CA ARG A 167 -7.88 17.85 -7.26
C ARG A 167 -7.43 19.26 -7.64
N ARG A 168 -7.64 19.68 -8.89
CA ARG A 168 -7.32 21.03 -9.37
C ARG A 168 -8.17 22.09 -8.65
N THR A 169 -9.48 21.93 -8.63
CA THR A 169 -10.42 22.84 -7.93
C THR A 169 -10.21 22.86 -6.42
N LYS A 170 -9.77 21.75 -5.80
CA LYS A 170 -9.38 21.71 -4.39
C LYS A 170 -8.12 22.55 -4.12
N ARG A 171 -7.11 22.48 -4.99
CA ARG A 171 -5.91 23.32 -4.89
C ARG A 171 -6.24 24.79 -5.09
N GLU A 172 -7.00 25.12 -6.14
CA GLU A 172 -7.48 26.48 -6.39
C GLU A 172 -8.33 27.00 -5.22
N ASN A 173 -9.17 26.16 -4.60
CA ASN A 173 -9.90 26.54 -3.38
C ASN A 173 -8.99 26.73 -2.17
N ALA A 174 -7.93 25.95 -2.01
CA ALA A 174 -6.97 26.12 -0.92
C ALA A 174 -6.19 27.44 -1.07
N ASP A 175 -5.78 27.77 -2.29
CA ASP A 175 -5.09 29.02 -2.61
C ASP A 175 -6.02 30.22 -2.45
N LEU A 176 -7.28 30.11 -2.90
CA LEU A 176 -8.31 31.13 -2.68
C LEU A 176 -8.61 31.31 -1.20
N ARG A 177 -8.72 30.22 -0.41
CA ARG A 177 -8.92 30.29 1.06
C ARG A 177 -7.76 30.96 1.77
N SER A 178 -6.52 30.66 1.38
CA SER A 178 -5.32 31.34 1.90
C SER A 178 -5.32 32.85 1.60
N THR A 179 -5.71 33.22 0.37
CA THR A 179 -5.81 34.62 -0.05
C THR A 179 -6.97 35.35 0.63
N VAL A 180 -8.08 34.63 0.83
CA VAL A 180 -9.27 35.07 1.55
C VAL A 180 -8.96 35.28 3.03
N ASP A 181 -8.32 34.35 3.72
CA ASP A 181 -8.01 34.50 5.15
C ASP A 181 -7.04 35.67 5.40
N GLY A 182 -6.16 35.99 4.44
CA GLY A 182 -5.29 37.17 4.48
C GLY A 182 -5.96 38.52 4.17
N THR A 183 -7.10 38.53 3.46
CA THR A 183 -7.77 39.78 3.00
C THR A 183 -9.19 39.99 3.54
N GLN A 184 -9.85 38.95 4.07
CA GLN A 184 -11.26 38.97 4.46
C GLN A 184 -11.53 39.32 5.93
N SER A 185 -10.56 39.18 6.84
CA SER A 185 -10.84 39.38 8.28
C SER A 185 -11.31 40.82 8.61
N LYS A 186 -10.88 41.84 7.87
CA LYS A 186 -11.23 43.25 8.15
C LYS A 186 -12.27 43.87 7.22
N MET A 187 -12.31 43.51 5.93
CA MET A 187 -13.29 44.09 4.98
C MET A 187 -14.65 43.37 4.97
N HIS A 188 -14.69 42.06 5.24
CA HIS A 188 -15.96 41.31 5.19
C HIS A 188 -16.82 41.48 6.45
N SER A 189 -16.23 41.79 7.60
CA SER A 189 -17.01 42.05 8.83
C SER A 189 -17.87 43.32 8.69
N ASP A 190 -17.28 44.42 8.21
CA ASP A 190 -18.00 45.69 8.04
C ASP A 190 -19.03 45.64 6.90
N GLN A 191 -18.73 44.91 5.80
CA GLN A 191 -19.66 44.77 4.69
C GLN A 191 -20.81 43.82 5.00
N LEU A 192 -20.57 42.75 5.76
CA LEU A 192 -21.60 41.81 6.20
C LEU A 192 -22.49 42.44 7.28
N GLY A 193 -21.94 43.23 8.20
CA GLY A 193 -22.71 44.01 9.17
C GLY A 193 -23.68 44.99 8.50
N ARG A 194 -23.19 45.75 7.50
CA ARG A 194 -24.05 46.66 6.72
C ARG A 194 -25.14 45.95 5.92
N GLN A 195 -24.86 44.75 5.39
CA GLN A 195 -25.88 43.96 4.69
C GLN A 195 -26.90 43.33 5.65
N HIS A 196 -26.48 42.95 6.86
CA HIS A 196 -27.36 42.44 7.90
C HIS A 196 -28.33 43.52 8.39
N GLU A 197 -27.83 44.71 8.74
CA GLU A 197 -28.66 45.85 9.15
C GLU A 197 -29.65 46.26 8.06
N LEU A 198 -29.23 46.24 6.79
CA LEU A 198 -30.12 46.55 5.66
C LEU A 198 -31.20 45.46 5.46
N LEU A 199 -30.88 44.20 5.72
CA LEU A 199 -31.83 43.10 5.66
C LEU A 199 -32.83 43.17 6.81
N GLU A 200 -32.40 43.52 8.01
CA GLU A 200 -33.27 43.75 9.15
C GLU A 200 -34.23 44.92 8.88
N GLN A 201 -33.73 46.05 8.37
CA GLN A 201 -34.61 47.17 7.96
C GLN A 201 -35.61 46.77 6.86
N LYS A 202 -35.19 45.95 5.89
CA LYS A 202 -36.09 45.42 4.86
C LYS A 202 -37.12 44.44 5.40
N LEU A 203 -36.74 43.65 6.41
CA LEU A 203 -37.65 42.72 7.06
C LEU A 203 -38.66 43.47 7.92
N ASP A 204 -38.24 44.49 8.66
CA ASP A 204 -39.13 45.33 9.47
C ASP A 204 -40.12 46.08 8.59
N THR A 205 -39.66 46.71 7.51
CA THR A 205 -40.55 47.34 6.53
C THR A 205 -41.47 46.34 5.83
N PHE A 206 -41.01 45.11 5.58
CA PHE A 206 -41.87 44.05 5.06
C PHE A 206 -42.94 43.61 6.08
N VAL A 207 -42.57 43.47 7.36
CA VAL A 207 -43.50 43.11 8.44
C VAL A 207 -44.52 44.22 8.66
N GLU A 208 -44.10 45.48 8.65
CA GLU A 208 -44.98 46.64 8.76
C GLU A 208 -45.93 46.75 7.56
N THR A 209 -45.43 46.57 6.33
CA THR A 209 -46.28 46.58 5.13
C THR A 209 -47.23 45.38 5.12
N ASN A 210 -46.80 44.19 5.54
CA ASN A 210 -47.67 43.02 5.67
C ASN A 210 -48.75 43.24 6.75
N ARG A 211 -48.39 43.82 7.89
CA ARG A 211 -49.33 44.18 8.95
C ARG A 211 -50.34 45.23 8.47
N THR A 212 -49.89 46.20 7.68
CA THR A 212 -50.73 47.23 7.05
C THR A 212 -51.66 46.62 6.01
N LEU A 213 -51.16 45.74 5.15
CA LEU A 213 -51.96 45.00 4.17
C LEU A 213 -53.01 44.13 4.84
N ARG A 214 -52.67 43.41 5.91
CA ARG A 214 -53.65 42.62 6.69
C ARG A 214 -54.72 43.51 7.32
N ARG A 215 -54.36 44.72 7.79
CA ARG A 215 -55.33 45.70 8.29
C ARG A 215 -56.24 46.19 7.17
N LEU A 216 -55.69 46.60 6.03
CA LEU A 216 -56.46 47.05 4.86
C LEU A 216 -57.37 45.95 4.32
N LEU A 217 -56.93 44.69 4.29
CA LEU A 217 -57.75 43.55 3.89
C LEU A 217 -58.94 43.37 4.84
N ARG A 218 -58.72 43.48 6.15
CA ARG A 218 -59.79 43.40 7.15
C ARG A 218 -60.77 44.57 7.02
N GLU A 219 -60.27 45.78 6.81
CA GLU A 219 -61.11 46.96 6.57
C GLU A 219 -61.91 46.82 5.27
N GLN A 220 -61.30 46.31 4.20
CA GLN A 220 -61.98 46.10 2.93
C GLN A 220 -63.05 45.02 3.03
N HIS A 221 -62.75 43.90 3.70
CA HIS A 221 -63.75 42.89 4.00
C HIS A 221 -64.89 43.45 4.87
N GLY A 222 -64.57 44.29 5.86
CA GLY A 222 -65.56 45.03 6.66
C GLY A 222 -66.47 45.91 5.81
N ARG A 223 -65.90 46.75 4.93
CA ARG A 223 -66.65 47.59 3.99
C ARG A 223 -67.52 46.77 3.05
N GLU A 224 -67.04 45.64 2.55
CA GLU A 224 -67.81 44.74 1.70
C GLU A 224 -68.98 44.11 2.47
N THR A 225 -68.76 43.68 3.72
CA THR A 225 -69.85 43.14 4.56
C THR A 225 -70.90 44.19 4.90
N ASP A 226 -70.50 45.43 5.19
CA ASP A 226 -71.43 46.53 5.47
C ASP A 226 -72.18 46.97 4.20
N ALA A 227 -71.52 46.98 3.04
CA ALA A 227 -72.17 47.25 1.76
C ALA A 227 -73.21 46.18 1.41
N LEU A 228 -72.92 44.90 1.70
CA LEU A 228 -73.88 43.80 1.53
C LEU A 228 -75.10 44.00 2.44
N ARG A 229 -74.87 44.31 3.72
CA ARG A 229 -75.94 44.60 4.68
C ARG A 229 -76.81 45.78 4.23
N LEU A 230 -76.20 46.87 3.77
CA LEU A 230 -76.94 48.03 3.24
C LEU A 230 -77.71 47.69 1.95
N SER A 231 -77.18 46.79 1.11
CA SER A 231 -77.89 46.29 -0.06
C SER A 231 -79.10 45.45 0.33
N ASP A 232 -78.96 44.57 1.32
CA ASP A 232 -80.05 43.75 1.86
C ASP A 232 -81.15 44.63 2.51
N GLU A 233 -80.75 45.65 3.27
CA GLU A 233 -81.68 46.65 3.83
C GLU A 233 -82.41 47.43 2.71
N LYS A 234 -81.68 47.85 1.67
CA LYS A 234 -82.28 48.52 0.51
C LYS A 234 -83.27 47.60 -0.22
N GLU A 235 -82.94 46.34 -0.44
CA GLU A 235 -83.85 45.37 -1.05
C GLU A 235 -85.11 45.14 -0.19
N MET A 236 -84.95 45.06 1.13
CA MET A 236 -86.08 44.94 2.05
C MET A 236 -87.00 46.17 1.94
N LEU A 237 -86.44 47.38 1.91
CA LEU A 237 -87.21 48.61 1.74
C LEU A 237 -87.90 48.68 0.37
N MET A 238 -87.24 48.25 -0.70
CA MET A 238 -87.84 48.16 -2.05
C MET A 238 -88.99 47.16 -2.09
N ARG A 239 -88.87 46.01 -1.41
CA ARG A 239 -89.97 45.05 -1.25
C ARG A 239 -91.16 45.65 -0.52
N LYS A 240 -90.93 46.31 0.62
CA LYS A 240 -91.99 46.99 1.38
C LYS A 240 -92.67 48.10 0.58
N LEU A 241 -91.91 48.84 -0.23
CA LEU A 241 -92.47 49.86 -1.13
C LEU A 241 -93.35 49.22 -2.22
N ALA A 242 -92.88 48.12 -2.83
CA ALA A 242 -93.63 47.38 -3.85
C ALA A 242 -94.91 46.75 -3.27
N GLU A 243 -94.87 46.21 -2.05
CA GLU A 243 -96.01 45.71 -1.30
C GLU A 243 -97.01 46.83 -0.99
N SER A 244 -96.55 47.98 -0.49
CA SER A 244 -97.38 49.15 -0.26
C SER A 244 -98.03 49.69 -1.54
N GLU A 245 -97.30 49.70 -2.67
CA GLU A 245 -97.86 50.06 -3.97
C GLU A 245 -98.90 49.04 -4.46
N ALA A 246 -98.69 47.74 -4.22
CA ALA A 246 -99.65 46.70 -4.57
C ALA A 246 -100.94 46.83 -3.73
N GLU A 247 -100.83 47.07 -2.44
CA GLU A 247 -101.98 47.34 -1.56
C GLU A 247 -102.75 48.59 -2.00
N LYS A 248 -102.04 49.66 -2.40
CA LYS A 248 -102.66 50.89 -2.94
C LYS A 248 -103.41 50.64 -4.26
N ARG A 249 -102.91 49.74 -5.12
CA ARG A 249 -103.62 49.31 -6.34
C ARG A 249 -104.89 48.52 -5.99
N VAL A 250 -104.83 47.63 -4.99
CA VAL A 250 -105.99 46.83 -4.53
C VAL A 250 -107.07 47.69 -3.87
N CYS A 251 -106.69 48.69 -3.07
CA CYS A 251 -107.64 49.66 -2.50
C CYS A 251 -108.29 50.59 -3.55
N ASN A 252 -107.62 50.87 -4.68
CA ASN A 252 -108.18 51.69 -5.76
C ASN A 252 -109.12 50.92 -6.73
N LEU A 253 -109.21 49.59 -6.62
CA LEU A 253 -110.06 48.72 -7.46
C LEU A 253 -111.42 48.38 -6.81
N THR A 254 -111.64 48.75 -5.54
CA THR A 254 -112.90 48.50 -4.82
C THR A 254 -114.05 49.47 -5.15
N PRO A 255 -113.83 50.73 -5.61
CA PRO A 255 -114.93 51.60 -6.08
C PRO A 255 -115.42 51.26 -7.50
N THR A 256 -114.60 50.65 -8.35
CA THR A 256 -114.93 50.35 -9.76
C THR A 256 -115.76 49.06 -9.93
N PHE A 257 -115.63 48.11 -9.00
CA PHE A 257 -116.43 46.88 -8.98
C PHE A 257 -117.89 47.10 -8.51
N LEU A 258 -118.13 48.04 -7.59
CA LEU A 258 -119.49 48.40 -7.15
C LEU A 258 -120.29 49.21 -8.19
N ALA A 259 -119.63 50.05 -9.00
CA ALA A 259 -120.28 50.87 -10.03
C ALA A 259 -120.79 50.05 -11.24
N LEU A 260 -120.10 48.97 -11.60
CA LEU A 260 -120.49 48.09 -12.71
C LEU A 260 -121.66 47.15 -12.35
N SER A 261 -121.75 46.75 -11.07
CA SER A 261 -122.84 45.91 -10.56
C SER A 261 -124.19 46.65 -10.52
N LEU A 262 -124.19 47.96 -10.19
CA LEU A 262 -125.42 48.79 -10.19
C LEU A 262 -125.94 49.09 -11.60
N TYR A 263 -125.05 49.25 -12.59
CA TYR A 263 -125.39 49.54 -13.99
C TYR A 263 -126.08 48.34 -14.69
N ILE A 264 -125.62 47.12 -14.41
CA ILE A 264 -126.19 45.89 -14.98
C ILE A 264 -127.60 45.61 -14.41
N TYR A 265 -127.86 45.94 -13.14
CA TYR A 265 -129.18 45.75 -12.52
C TYR A 265 -130.25 46.73 -13.07
N LEU A 266 -129.85 47.95 -13.48
CA LEU A 266 -130.73 48.96 -14.08
C LEU A 266 -131.07 48.66 -15.56
N CYS A 267 -130.17 48.00 -16.30
CA CYS A 267 -130.37 47.61 -17.71
C CYS A 267 -131.32 46.40 -17.88
N ILE A 268 -131.42 45.52 -16.88
CA ILE A 268 -132.30 44.34 -16.92
C ILE A 268 -133.76 44.74 -16.62
N TYR A 269 -133.99 45.74 -15.76
CA TYR A 269 -135.33 46.23 -15.40
C TYR A 269 -136.07 46.94 -16.56
N ASN A 270 -135.34 47.59 -17.48
CA ASN A 270 -135.93 48.34 -18.60
C ASN A 270 -136.25 47.50 -19.85
N ASN A 271 -135.76 46.25 -19.95
CA ASN A 271 -135.99 45.38 -21.11
C ASN A 271 -137.30 44.56 -21.04
N VAL A 272 -137.98 44.52 -19.89
CA VAL A 272 -139.22 43.75 -19.69
C VAL A 272 -140.47 44.54 -20.13
N VAL A 273 -140.39 45.88 -20.18
CA VAL A 273 -141.53 46.76 -20.55
C VAL A 273 -141.68 46.92 -22.08
N SER A 274 -140.61 46.72 -22.86
CA SER A 274 -140.66 46.77 -24.33
C SER A 274 -141.18 45.47 -24.97
N LEU A 275 -141.28 44.37 -24.22
CA LEU A 275 -141.69 43.05 -24.72
C LEU A 275 -143.23 42.88 -24.81
N ILE A 276 -143.99 43.76 -24.16
CA ILE A 276 -145.47 43.73 -24.16
C ILE A 276 -146.07 44.55 -25.32
N HIS A 277 -145.32 45.50 -25.90
CA HIS A 277 -145.79 46.35 -27.00
C HIS A 277 -145.68 45.67 -28.39
N ILE A 278 -144.70 44.79 -28.61
CA ILE A 278 -144.55 44.08 -29.89
C ILE A 278 -145.39 42.79 -29.95
N HIS A 279 -145.73 42.20 -28.80
CA HIS A 279 -146.63 41.04 -28.71
C HIS A 279 -148.07 41.35 -29.18
N LEU A 280 -148.46 42.63 -29.27
CA LEU A 280 -149.77 43.06 -29.79
C LEU A 280 -149.82 43.24 -31.31
N ILE A 281 -148.67 43.32 -32.01
CA ILE A 281 -148.61 43.44 -33.48
C ILE A 281 -148.42 42.06 -34.15
N GLN A 282 -147.85 41.09 -33.45
CA GLN A 282 -147.57 39.76 -34.00
C GLN A 282 -148.80 38.83 -34.11
N LYS A 283 -149.99 39.25 -33.66
CA LYS A 283 -151.21 38.43 -33.69
C LYS A 283 -151.95 38.44 -35.05
N ASP A 284 -151.69 39.41 -35.93
CA ASP A 284 -152.43 39.58 -37.20
C ASP A 284 -151.66 39.26 -38.49
N HIS A 285 -150.46 38.66 -38.42
CA HIS A 285 -149.73 38.14 -39.60
C HIS A 285 -149.44 36.63 -39.56
N LEU A 286 -150.28 35.85 -38.86
CA LEU A 286 -150.47 34.43 -39.14
C LEU A 286 -151.24 34.24 -40.47
N ARG A 287 -150.68 34.76 -41.56
CA ARG A 287 -151.09 34.48 -42.94
C ARG A 287 -149.93 34.51 -43.94
N THR A 288 -148.74 34.06 -43.52
CA THR A 288 -147.63 33.64 -44.40
C THR A 288 -146.85 32.48 -43.74
N ALA A 289 -147.58 31.43 -43.36
CA ALA A 289 -147.06 30.23 -42.68
C ALA A 289 -146.36 29.24 -43.65
N GLY A 290 -145.23 29.64 -44.25
CA GLY A 290 -144.44 28.79 -45.14
C GLY A 290 -142.91 28.92 -45.03
N GLU A 291 -142.38 30.02 -44.48
CA GLU A 291 -140.93 30.33 -44.49
C GLU A 291 -140.22 30.10 -43.15
N LEU A 292 -140.94 30.20 -42.02
CA LEU A 292 -140.39 30.04 -40.66
C LEU A 292 -139.83 28.62 -40.33
N PRO A 293 -140.49 27.50 -40.74
CA PRO A 293 -139.96 26.17 -40.49
C PRO A 293 -138.63 25.91 -41.23
N ARG A 294 -138.43 26.52 -42.40
CA ARG A 294 -137.20 26.36 -43.19
C ARG A 294 -136.01 27.08 -42.56
N VAL A 295 -136.23 28.26 -41.99
CA VAL A 295 -135.19 29.03 -41.28
C VAL A 295 -134.78 28.31 -39.99
N LEU A 296 -135.74 27.79 -39.22
CA LEU A 296 -135.45 27.02 -38.01
C LEU A 296 -134.64 25.75 -38.33
N GLU A 297 -135.03 24.99 -39.35
CA GLU A 297 -134.30 23.78 -39.74
C GLU A 297 -132.90 24.11 -40.28
N SER A 298 -132.74 25.21 -41.02
CA SER A 298 -131.42 25.71 -41.46
C SER A 298 -130.52 26.11 -40.28
N THR A 299 -131.07 26.81 -39.28
CA THR A 299 -130.30 27.17 -38.07
C THR A 299 -129.95 25.95 -37.22
N ARG A 300 -130.85 24.97 -37.10
CA ARG A 300 -130.59 23.69 -36.43
C ARG A 300 -129.47 22.92 -37.11
N SER A 301 -129.53 22.76 -38.44
CA SER A 301 -128.49 22.10 -39.22
C SER A 301 -127.14 22.83 -39.09
N ARG A 302 -127.13 24.16 -39.10
CA ARG A 302 -125.92 24.96 -38.88
C ARG A 302 -125.34 24.75 -37.48
N LEU A 303 -126.17 24.73 -36.43
CA LEU A 303 -125.74 24.47 -35.05
C LEU A 303 -125.25 23.03 -34.87
N GLN A 304 -125.92 22.02 -35.45
CA GLN A 304 -125.45 20.64 -35.45
C GLN A 304 -124.10 20.50 -36.15
N ASN A 305 -123.92 21.13 -37.32
CA ASN A 305 -122.62 21.14 -38.01
C ASN A 305 -121.53 21.85 -37.20
N GLN A 306 -121.86 22.94 -36.49
CA GLN A 306 -120.91 23.60 -35.59
C GLN A 306 -120.54 22.73 -34.39
N LEU A 307 -121.52 22.03 -33.82
CA LEU A 307 -121.31 21.08 -32.73
C LEU A 307 -120.42 19.93 -33.18
N TYR A 308 -120.70 19.30 -34.33
CA TYR A 308 -119.82 18.26 -34.89
C TYR A 308 -118.40 18.75 -35.18
N LYS A 309 -118.25 19.98 -35.70
CA LYS A 309 -116.92 20.60 -35.90
C LYS A 309 -116.20 20.81 -34.57
N LYS A 310 -116.91 21.26 -33.53
CA LYS A 310 -116.34 21.47 -32.20
C LYS A 310 -116.03 20.16 -31.49
N GLU A 311 -116.84 19.12 -31.66
CA GLU A 311 -116.57 17.76 -31.17
C GLU A 311 -115.33 17.17 -31.85
N ALA A 312 -115.21 17.30 -33.17
CA ALA A 312 -114.02 16.86 -33.90
C ALA A 312 -112.75 17.63 -33.47
N GLU A 313 -112.88 18.95 -33.23
CA GLU A 313 -111.80 19.79 -32.71
C GLU A 313 -111.41 19.39 -31.28
N ASN A 314 -112.37 19.13 -30.40
CA ASN A 314 -112.12 18.63 -29.04
C ASN A 314 -111.43 17.26 -29.06
N ASN A 315 -111.92 16.30 -29.86
CA ASN A 315 -111.29 14.98 -30.00
C ASN A 315 -109.84 15.11 -30.51
N ARG A 316 -109.59 16.07 -31.42
CA ARG A 316 -108.23 16.36 -31.90
C ARG A 316 -107.34 16.94 -30.81
N LEU A 317 -107.85 17.87 -29.99
CA LEU A 317 -107.11 18.45 -28.87
C LEU A 317 -106.86 17.41 -27.77
N GLU A 318 -107.83 16.56 -27.46
CA GLU A 318 -107.69 15.47 -26.50
C GLU A 318 -106.61 14.47 -26.92
N ALA A 319 -106.60 14.05 -28.19
CA ALA A 319 -105.53 13.23 -28.73
C ALA A 319 -104.16 13.94 -28.70
N GLN A 320 -104.12 15.26 -28.83
CA GLN A 320 -102.89 16.04 -28.72
C GLN A 320 -102.41 16.12 -27.26
N ILE A 321 -103.31 16.30 -26.30
CA ILE A 321 -103.01 16.27 -24.87
C ILE A 321 -102.47 14.90 -24.47
N GLN A 322 -103.15 13.81 -24.84
CA GLN A 322 -102.69 12.45 -24.55
C GLN A 322 -101.29 12.18 -25.11
N ARG A 323 -101.02 12.59 -26.36
CA ARG A 323 -99.66 12.48 -26.93
C ARG A 323 -98.62 13.26 -26.11
N LEU A 324 -98.95 14.48 -25.69
CA LEU A 324 -98.06 15.30 -24.87
C LEU A 324 -97.83 14.68 -23.49
N GLU A 325 -98.87 14.15 -22.86
CA GLU A 325 -98.79 13.42 -21.58
C GLU A 325 -97.91 12.18 -21.69
N GLU A 326 -98.09 11.36 -22.72
CA GLU A 326 -97.21 10.22 -22.95
C GLU A 326 -95.75 10.63 -23.22
N THR A 327 -95.52 11.74 -23.94
CA THR A 327 -94.14 12.25 -24.12
C THR A 327 -93.54 12.78 -22.83
N LEU A 328 -94.34 13.45 -21.99
CA LEU A 328 -93.91 13.92 -20.67
C LEU A 328 -93.58 12.74 -19.76
N GLN A 329 -94.40 11.69 -19.76
CA GLN A 329 -94.15 10.48 -18.98
C GLN A 329 -92.84 9.80 -19.42
N ARG A 330 -92.63 9.61 -20.73
CA ARG A 330 -91.36 9.08 -21.26
C ARG A 330 -90.16 9.92 -20.82
N GLN A 331 -90.27 11.25 -20.91
CA GLN A 331 -89.21 12.16 -20.44
C GLN A 331 -88.98 12.08 -18.92
N GLN A 332 -90.04 11.91 -18.12
CA GLN A 332 -89.92 11.71 -16.68
C GLN A 332 -89.19 10.40 -16.34
N GLU A 333 -89.53 9.30 -17.03
CA GLU A 333 -88.85 8.01 -16.87
C GLU A 333 -87.38 8.09 -17.31
N GLU A 334 -87.07 8.76 -18.42
CA GLU A 334 -85.70 9.02 -18.86
C GLU A 334 -84.89 9.84 -17.83
N VAL A 335 -85.48 10.90 -17.29
CA VAL A 335 -84.84 11.73 -16.24
C VAL A 335 -84.61 10.91 -14.97
N GLN A 336 -85.58 10.08 -14.55
CA GLN A 336 -85.41 9.19 -13.41
C GLN A 336 -84.29 8.17 -13.64
N GLY A 337 -84.21 7.55 -14.82
CA GLY A 337 -83.14 6.64 -15.19
C GLY A 337 -81.76 7.31 -15.18
N LEU A 338 -81.65 8.53 -15.72
CA LEU A 338 -80.40 9.30 -15.70
C LEU A 338 -80.00 9.72 -14.28
N LEU A 339 -80.95 10.08 -13.42
CA LEU A 339 -80.69 10.40 -12.02
C LEU A 339 -80.15 9.19 -11.25
N GLU A 340 -80.68 8.00 -11.52
CA GLU A 340 -80.20 6.77 -10.88
C GLU A 340 -78.81 6.38 -11.38
N GLN A 341 -78.55 6.46 -12.68
CA GLN A 341 -77.19 6.27 -13.23
C GLN A 341 -76.19 7.27 -12.62
N MET A 342 -76.57 8.53 -12.45
CA MET A 342 -75.74 9.53 -11.79
C MET A 342 -75.48 9.19 -10.31
N ARG A 343 -76.44 8.55 -9.62
CA ARG A 343 -76.29 8.10 -8.24
C ARG A 343 -75.33 6.92 -8.15
N GLU A 344 -75.49 5.92 -9.02
CA GLU A 344 -74.62 4.75 -9.11
C GLU A 344 -73.17 5.15 -9.44
N LEU A 345 -72.97 6.03 -10.43
CA LEU A 345 -71.64 6.55 -10.77
C LEU A 345 -71.00 7.29 -9.61
N LYS A 346 -71.76 8.10 -8.87
CA LYS A 346 -71.25 8.78 -7.66
C LYS A 346 -70.81 7.77 -6.60
N GLN A 347 -71.63 6.77 -6.30
CA GLN A 347 -71.30 5.73 -5.33
C GLN A 347 -70.07 4.92 -5.78
N HIS A 348 -69.98 4.60 -7.07
CA HIS A 348 -68.82 3.91 -7.62
C HIS A 348 -67.54 4.75 -7.48
N CYS A 349 -67.59 6.03 -7.86
CA CYS A 349 -66.46 6.95 -7.67
C CYS A 349 -66.09 7.15 -6.19
N GLU A 350 -67.06 7.16 -5.27
CA GLU A 350 -66.81 7.22 -3.84
C GLU A 350 -66.13 5.96 -3.33
N GLY A 351 -66.60 4.78 -3.78
CA GLY A 351 -65.96 3.49 -3.50
C GLY A 351 -64.52 3.42 -3.99
N ASP A 352 -64.27 3.80 -5.24
CA ASP A 352 -62.92 3.86 -5.83
C ASP A 352 -62.02 4.82 -5.07
N ARG A 353 -62.53 6.01 -4.70
CA ARG A 353 -61.79 6.99 -3.90
C ARG A 353 -61.39 6.41 -2.54
N ASP A 354 -62.27 5.67 -1.88
CA ASP A 354 -61.98 5.08 -0.57
C ASP A 354 -61.03 3.90 -0.67
N VAL A 355 -61.10 3.10 -1.74
CA VAL A 355 -60.08 2.09 -2.06
C VAL A 355 -58.71 2.75 -2.29
N HIS A 356 -58.65 3.81 -3.09
CA HIS A 356 -57.41 4.55 -3.34
C HIS A 356 -56.82 5.16 -2.06
N LYS A 357 -57.66 5.71 -1.17
CA LYS A 357 -57.19 6.20 0.14
C LYS A 357 -56.55 5.09 0.97
N ARG A 358 -57.20 3.93 1.07
CA ARG A 358 -56.64 2.77 1.81
C ARG A 358 -55.31 2.30 1.22
N VAL A 359 -55.22 2.20 -0.10
CA VAL A 359 -53.96 1.83 -0.79
C VAL A 359 -52.86 2.85 -0.51
N LEU A 360 -53.16 4.15 -0.54
CA LEU A 360 -52.18 5.21 -0.22
C LEU A 360 -51.74 5.18 1.25
N GLU A 361 -52.66 4.90 2.18
CA GLU A 361 -52.33 4.74 3.60
C GLU A 361 -51.42 3.54 3.85
N ASP A 362 -51.69 2.41 3.19
CA ASP A 362 -50.86 1.21 3.30
C ASP A 362 -49.47 1.42 2.68
N GLN A 363 -49.40 2.05 1.50
CA GLN A 363 -48.12 2.45 0.89
C GLN A 363 -47.34 3.43 1.77
N ARG A 364 -48.02 4.39 2.41
CA ARG A 364 -47.38 5.33 3.35
C ARG A 364 -46.81 4.61 4.56
N LYS A 365 -47.56 3.68 5.18
CA LYS A 365 -47.08 2.86 6.30
C LYS A 365 -45.88 2.00 5.89
N GLN A 366 -45.94 1.39 4.71
CA GLN A 366 -44.83 0.60 4.18
C GLN A 366 -43.59 1.47 3.93
N ALA A 367 -43.76 2.67 3.36
CA ALA A 367 -42.68 3.63 3.18
C ALA A 367 -42.07 4.07 4.51
N GLU A 368 -42.91 4.40 5.51
CA GLU A 368 -42.47 4.78 6.85
C GLU A 368 -41.68 3.65 7.54
N GLN A 369 -42.15 2.41 7.44
CA GLN A 369 -41.42 1.23 7.92
C GLN A 369 -40.06 1.10 7.22
N SER A 370 -40.01 1.26 5.89
CA SER A 370 -38.75 1.18 5.14
C SER A 370 -37.77 2.31 5.47
N VAL A 371 -38.26 3.51 5.76
CA VAL A 371 -37.45 4.65 6.20
C VAL A 371 -36.91 4.39 7.61
N ASN A 372 -37.74 3.85 8.51
CA ASN A 372 -37.32 3.51 9.85
C ASN A 372 -36.26 2.40 9.87
N THR A 373 -36.42 1.35 9.04
CA THR A 373 -35.39 0.30 8.92
C THR A 373 -34.11 0.84 8.29
N ALA A 374 -34.19 1.69 7.26
CA ALA A 374 -33.02 2.35 6.69
C ALA A 374 -32.30 3.24 7.70
N ALA A 375 -33.03 3.97 8.55
CA ALA A 375 -32.46 4.80 9.61
C ALA A 375 -31.77 3.96 10.69
N GLN A 376 -32.36 2.82 11.09
CA GLN A 376 -31.75 1.87 12.02
C GLN A 376 -30.44 1.30 11.45
N LEU A 377 -30.46 0.81 10.22
CA LEU A 377 -29.26 0.28 9.56
C LEU A 377 -28.18 1.35 9.38
N SER A 378 -28.57 2.60 9.09
CA SER A 378 -27.62 3.71 8.98
C SER A 378 -26.99 4.05 10.34
N ALA A 379 -27.76 4.00 11.42
CA ALA A 379 -27.24 4.19 12.78
C ALA A 379 -26.28 3.08 13.19
N GLU A 380 -26.61 1.81 12.87
CA GLU A 380 -25.71 0.66 13.09
C GLU A 380 -24.41 0.79 12.27
N LEU A 381 -24.51 1.24 11.02
CA LEU A 381 -23.34 1.46 10.17
C LEU A 381 -22.43 2.56 10.74
N LEU A 382 -23.00 3.66 11.23
CA LEU A 382 -22.23 4.73 11.89
C LEU A 382 -21.54 4.25 13.18
N ASP A 383 -22.21 3.42 14.00
CA ASP A 383 -21.60 2.81 15.18
C ASP A 383 -20.44 1.88 14.81
N LYS A 384 -20.58 1.10 13.74
CA LYS A 384 -19.49 0.25 13.22
C LYS A 384 -18.34 1.07 12.64
N GLU A 385 -18.62 2.16 11.93
CA GLU A 385 -17.60 3.09 11.44
C GLU A 385 -16.83 3.73 12.60
N ALA A 386 -17.51 4.10 13.69
CA ALA A 386 -16.87 4.63 14.90
C ALA A 386 -15.97 3.59 15.58
N GLN A 387 -16.44 2.34 15.74
CA GLN A 387 -15.65 1.24 16.29
C GLN A 387 -14.41 0.93 15.42
N LEU A 388 -14.56 0.98 14.09
CA LEU A 388 -13.43 0.81 13.17
C LEU A 388 -12.42 1.95 13.27
N ALA A 389 -12.88 3.19 13.40
CA ALA A 389 -12.00 4.35 13.58
C ALA A 389 -11.19 4.25 14.88
N GLU A 390 -11.81 3.83 15.98
CA GLU A 390 -11.12 3.58 17.27
C GLU A 390 -10.12 2.43 17.16
N ALA A 391 -10.50 1.31 16.54
CA ALA A 391 -9.60 0.19 16.29
C ALA A 391 -8.38 0.58 15.42
N LEU A 392 -8.59 1.44 14.42
CA LEU A 392 -7.49 1.98 13.60
C LEU A 392 -6.58 2.90 14.42
N SER A 393 -7.14 3.81 15.23
CA SER A 393 -6.36 4.69 16.11
C SER A 393 -5.48 3.88 17.07
N THR A 394 -6.05 2.86 17.73
CA THR A 394 -5.30 2.00 18.65
C THR A 394 -4.22 1.18 17.93
N ALA A 395 -4.50 0.67 16.72
CA ALA A 395 -3.50 -0.02 15.91
C ALA A 395 -2.35 0.91 15.48
N GLU A 396 -2.65 2.15 15.11
CA GLU A 396 -1.65 3.17 14.76
C GLU A 396 -0.78 3.53 15.96
N GLU A 397 -1.36 3.71 17.16
CA GLU A 397 -0.62 3.92 18.39
C GLU A 397 0.33 2.75 18.70
N LEU A 398 -0.15 1.51 18.58
CA LEU A 398 0.68 0.32 18.78
C LEU A 398 1.83 0.25 17.76
N ARG A 399 1.55 0.55 16.49
CA ARG A 399 2.58 0.63 15.45
C ARG A 399 3.63 1.71 15.76
N GLN A 400 3.20 2.87 16.25
CA GLN A 400 4.13 3.93 16.67
C GLN A 400 5.00 3.48 17.84
N ARG A 401 4.42 2.87 18.88
CA ARG A 401 5.15 2.31 20.03
C ARG A 401 6.15 1.24 19.60
N TYR A 402 5.74 0.30 18.74
CA TYR A 402 6.62 -0.72 18.18
C TYR A 402 7.79 -0.08 17.40
N SER A 403 7.51 0.94 16.58
CA SER A 403 8.56 1.63 15.84
C SER A 403 9.57 2.33 16.77
N LYS A 404 9.11 2.88 17.90
CA LYS A 404 9.99 3.51 18.91
C LYS A 404 10.88 2.46 19.57
N GLN A 405 10.28 1.38 20.07
CA GLN A 405 11.02 0.26 20.68
C GLN A 405 12.02 -0.37 19.70
N ASN A 406 11.67 -0.48 18.42
CA ASN A 406 12.60 -1.03 17.43
C ASN A 406 13.80 -0.11 17.17
N ARG A 407 13.62 1.22 17.21
CA ARG A 407 14.74 2.18 17.13
C ARG A 407 15.66 2.06 18.36
N GLU A 408 15.09 1.97 19.56
CA GLU A 408 15.84 1.76 20.81
C GLU A 408 16.59 0.42 20.78
N LYS A 409 15.94 -0.65 20.33
CA LYS A 409 16.58 -1.95 20.13
C LYS A 409 17.77 -1.86 19.17
N SER A 410 17.61 -1.24 18.00
CA SER A 410 18.72 -1.07 17.05
C SER A 410 19.85 -0.21 17.62
N GLN A 411 19.57 0.80 18.45
CA GLN A 411 20.60 1.56 19.17
C GLN A 411 21.37 0.68 20.16
N LEU A 412 20.67 -0.12 20.97
CA LEU A 412 21.31 -1.06 21.90
C LEU A 412 22.12 -2.14 21.17
N GLU A 413 21.64 -2.65 20.04
CA GLU A 413 22.39 -3.59 19.20
C GLU A 413 23.70 -2.96 18.69
N LEU A 414 23.66 -1.70 18.25
CA LEU A 414 24.87 -0.96 17.87
C LEU A 414 25.83 -0.82 19.06
N GLU A 415 25.35 -0.41 20.24
CA GLU A 415 26.16 -0.33 21.45
C GLU A 415 26.81 -1.67 21.81
N ILE A 416 26.06 -2.78 21.76
CA ILE A 416 26.58 -4.13 21.98
C ILE A 416 27.71 -4.44 20.98
N THR A 417 27.54 -4.12 19.70
CA THR A 417 28.60 -4.37 18.71
C THR A 417 29.86 -3.54 18.98
N THR A 418 29.71 -2.29 19.39
CA THR A 418 30.85 -1.43 19.75
C THR A 418 31.60 -1.94 20.98
N LEU A 419 30.87 -2.38 22.01
CA LEU A 419 31.45 -2.95 23.22
C LEU A 419 32.14 -4.29 22.93
N ASN A 420 31.55 -5.13 22.09
CA ASN A 420 32.18 -6.39 21.67
C ASN A 420 33.48 -6.14 20.91
N ASN A 421 33.50 -5.19 19.96
CA ASN A 421 34.74 -4.81 19.27
C ASN A 421 35.80 -4.32 20.26
N ARG A 422 35.39 -3.52 21.26
CA ARG A 422 36.31 -3.05 22.30
C ARG A 422 36.85 -4.19 23.17
N LEU A 423 36.02 -5.17 23.51
CA LEU A 423 36.44 -6.37 24.24
C LEU A 423 37.43 -7.20 23.42
N ILE A 424 37.23 -7.33 22.11
CA ILE A 424 38.16 -8.02 21.21
C ILE A 424 39.50 -7.27 21.20
N GLU A 425 39.51 -5.96 20.97
CA GLU A 425 40.74 -5.14 20.98
C GLU A 425 41.50 -5.27 22.31
N LEU A 426 40.81 -5.16 23.44
CA LEU A 426 41.43 -5.31 24.77
C LEU A 426 41.96 -6.73 24.99
N SER A 427 41.28 -7.75 24.47
CA SER A 427 41.71 -9.14 24.55
C SER A 427 42.95 -9.38 23.70
N GLU A 428 43.01 -8.83 22.49
CA GLU A 428 44.19 -8.87 21.62
C GLU A 428 45.38 -8.13 22.23
N GLN A 429 45.15 -6.96 22.83
CA GLN A 429 46.17 -6.22 23.57
C GLN A 429 46.71 -7.04 24.74
N LEU A 430 45.84 -7.69 25.50
CA LEU A 430 46.22 -8.56 26.62
C LEU A 430 47.03 -9.77 26.13
N CYS A 431 46.59 -10.43 25.06
CA CYS A 431 47.32 -11.55 24.45
C CYS A 431 48.70 -11.12 23.95
N SER A 432 48.79 -10.03 23.19
CA SER A 432 50.07 -9.48 22.71
C SER A 432 51.00 -9.12 23.86
N CYS A 433 50.49 -8.53 24.94
CA CYS A 433 51.29 -8.21 26.12
C CYS A 433 51.80 -9.49 26.82
N LYS A 434 50.95 -10.52 26.94
CA LYS A 434 51.34 -11.82 27.51
C LYS A 434 52.39 -12.52 26.65
N GLU A 435 52.25 -12.52 25.33
CA GLU A 435 53.22 -13.10 24.40
C GLU A 435 54.58 -12.41 24.50
N LYS A 436 54.61 -11.06 24.54
CA LYS A 436 55.84 -10.29 24.76
C LYS A 436 56.51 -10.66 26.08
N SER A 437 55.74 -10.71 27.18
CA SER A 437 56.27 -11.09 28.49
C SER A 437 56.79 -12.53 28.53
N CYS A 438 56.11 -13.46 27.86
CA CYS A 438 56.58 -14.84 27.71
C CYS A 438 57.89 -14.91 26.93
N ALA A 439 57.99 -14.20 25.80
CA ALA A 439 59.20 -14.15 24.99
C ALA A 439 60.38 -13.53 25.77
N GLU A 440 60.14 -12.45 26.52
CA GLU A 440 61.14 -11.83 27.41
C GLU A 440 61.61 -12.81 28.49
N ARG A 441 60.68 -13.49 29.17
CA ARG A 441 60.98 -14.49 30.19
C ARG A 441 61.79 -15.66 29.62
N GLU A 442 61.44 -16.16 28.44
CA GLU A 442 62.17 -17.23 27.75
C GLU A 442 63.58 -16.78 27.33
N GLY A 443 63.72 -15.54 26.84
CA GLY A 443 65.03 -14.93 26.55
C GLY A 443 65.91 -14.83 27.80
N LEU A 444 65.36 -14.37 28.92
CA LEU A 444 66.07 -14.31 30.20
C LEU A 444 66.46 -15.71 30.71
N LEU A 445 65.56 -16.70 30.61
CA LEU A 445 65.86 -18.09 30.96
C LEU A 445 67.00 -18.66 30.11
N SER A 446 66.98 -18.42 28.80
CA SER A 446 68.02 -18.86 27.87
C SER A 446 69.38 -18.26 28.23
N ARG A 447 69.41 -16.97 28.55
CA ARG A 447 70.63 -16.28 29.02
C ARG A 447 71.11 -16.82 30.37
N LEU A 448 70.20 -17.11 31.29
CA LEU A 448 70.54 -17.71 32.58
C LEU A 448 71.15 -19.10 32.39
N HIS A 449 70.58 -19.94 31.53
CA HIS A 449 71.14 -21.25 31.20
C HIS A 449 72.54 -21.12 30.59
N PHE A 450 72.74 -20.18 29.66
CA PHE A 450 74.05 -19.90 29.08
C PHE A 450 75.07 -19.46 30.13
N LEU A 451 74.74 -18.49 30.99
CA LEU A 451 75.64 -18.05 32.05
C LEU A 451 75.91 -19.16 33.07
N THR A 452 74.93 -20.02 33.33
CA THR A 452 75.11 -21.17 34.23
C THR A 452 76.08 -22.18 33.62
N SER A 453 75.97 -22.49 32.32
CA SER A 453 76.90 -23.41 31.65
C SER A 453 78.31 -22.83 31.53
N GLU A 454 78.44 -21.53 31.28
CA GLU A 454 79.73 -20.84 31.28
C GLU A 454 80.35 -20.82 32.70
N ASN A 455 79.53 -20.60 33.74
CA ASN A 455 79.97 -20.68 35.14
C ASN A 455 80.42 -22.09 35.53
N THR A 456 79.71 -23.13 35.09
CA THR A 456 80.15 -24.51 35.34
C THR A 456 81.43 -24.85 34.57
N ALA A 457 81.56 -24.40 33.31
CA ALA A 457 82.78 -24.58 32.52
C ALA A 457 83.99 -23.89 33.16
N THR A 458 83.86 -22.62 33.56
CA THR A 458 84.91 -21.88 34.26
C THR A 458 85.26 -22.48 35.61
N LYS A 459 84.30 -23.02 36.37
CA LYS A 459 84.55 -23.78 37.60
C LYS A 459 85.36 -25.04 37.35
N LEU A 460 85.02 -25.81 36.32
CA LEU A 460 85.75 -27.03 35.95
C LEU A 460 87.18 -26.70 35.50
N GLU A 461 87.37 -25.62 34.72
CA GLU A 461 88.70 -25.16 34.32
C GLU A 461 89.51 -24.67 35.52
N ASN A 462 88.88 -23.98 36.48
CA ASN A 462 89.53 -23.58 37.73
C ASN A 462 89.99 -24.80 38.55
N GLN A 463 89.16 -25.84 38.65
CA GLN A 463 89.53 -27.10 39.29
C GLN A 463 90.70 -27.77 38.57
N ARG A 464 90.66 -27.83 37.24
CA ARG A 464 91.76 -28.36 36.43
C ARG A 464 93.06 -27.60 36.66
N LEU A 465 93.02 -26.27 36.62
CA LEU A 465 94.18 -25.40 36.86
C LEU A 465 94.76 -25.61 38.27
N LYS A 466 93.90 -25.74 39.30
CA LYS A 466 94.34 -26.08 40.66
C LYS A 466 95.05 -27.43 40.73
N SER A 467 94.49 -28.46 40.09
CA SER A 467 95.13 -29.78 40.03
C SER A 467 96.49 -29.71 39.32
N THR A 468 96.59 -28.95 38.21
CA THR A 468 97.88 -28.76 37.52
C THR A 468 98.86 -27.96 38.35
N LEU A 469 98.41 -26.93 39.08
CA LEU A 469 99.26 -26.13 39.96
C LEU A 469 99.86 -27.01 41.06
N SER A 470 99.03 -27.78 41.78
CA SER A 470 99.49 -28.73 42.79
C SER A 470 100.50 -29.72 42.23
N ALA A 471 100.25 -30.30 41.05
CA ALA A 471 101.20 -31.20 40.41
C ALA A 471 102.53 -30.52 40.06
N THR A 472 102.51 -29.25 39.63
CA THR A 472 103.74 -28.49 39.37
C THR A 472 104.48 -28.08 40.64
N GLU A 473 103.76 -27.77 41.73
CA GLU A 473 104.33 -27.50 43.05
C GLU A 473 105.01 -28.76 43.61
N ASP A 474 104.39 -29.93 43.46
CA ASP A 474 104.99 -31.21 43.85
C ASP A 474 106.28 -31.48 43.07
N ARG A 475 106.27 -31.30 41.73
CA ARG A 475 107.50 -31.41 40.93
C ARG A 475 108.56 -30.41 41.35
N LEU A 476 108.18 -29.17 41.65
CA LEU A 476 109.11 -28.16 42.15
C LEU A 476 109.73 -28.60 43.48
N SER A 477 108.92 -29.14 44.39
CA SER A 477 109.40 -29.69 45.67
C SER A 477 110.39 -30.85 45.46
N LEU A 478 110.10 -31.76 44.52
CA LEU A 478 110.99 -32.86 44.15
C LEU A 478 112.32 -32.32 43.60
N SER A 479 112.28 -31.43 42.60
CA SER A 479 113.49 -30.80 42.08
C SER A 479 114.26 -30.00 43.14
N GLN A 480 113.58 -29.34 44.09
CA GLN A 480 114.24 -28.71 45.24
C GLN A 480 114.96 -29.73 46.11
N THR A 481 114.34 -30.88 46.40
CA THR A 481 115.01 -31.96 47.16
C THR A 481 116.19 -32.57 46.41
N GLU A 482 116.08 -32.79 45.09
CA GLU A 482 117.18 -33.24 44.23
C GLU A 482 118.34 -32.24 44.25
N VAL A 483 118.04 -30.93 44.13
CA VAL A 483 119.06 -29.88 44.25
C VAL A 483 119.73 -29.89 45.63
N GLN A 484 118.98 -30.13 46.71
CA GLN A 484 119.59 -30.25 48.05
C GLN A 484 120.49 -31.48 48.16
N GLN A 485 120.09 -32.63 47.59
CA GLN A 485 120.93 -33.83 47.53
C GLN A 485 122.21 -33.59 46.72
N LEU A 486 122.10 -32.95 45.55
CA LEU A 486 123.26 -32.55 44.74
C LEU A 486 124.18 -31.57 45.48
N LYS A 487 123.63 -30.65 46.28
CA LYS A 487 124.43 -29.76 47.14
C LYS A 487 125.17 -30.52 48.25
N ILE A 488 124.63 -31.63 48.74
CA ILE A 488 125.32 -32.48 49.72
C ILE A 488 126.43 -33.25 49.02
N SER A 489 126.16 -33.90 47.90
CA SER A 489 127.18 -34.65 47.16
C SER A 489 128.31 -33.76 46.64
N LEU A 490 128.01 -32.53 46.19
CA LEU A 490 129.03 -31.54 45.85
C LEU A 490 129.94 -31.23 47.04
N ARG A 491 129.39 -31.06 48.25
CA ARG A 491 130.19 -30.88 49.47
C ARG A 491 131.04 -32.09 49.81
N ASP A 492 130.53 -33.30 49.60
CA ASP A 492 131.31 -34.53 49.78
C ASP A 492 132.48 -34.57 48.80
N PHE A 493 132.26 -34.25 47.51
CA PHE A 493 133.33 -34.14 46.52
C PHE A 493 134.34 -33.03 46.85
N GLU A 494 133.88 -31.86 47.31
CA GLU A 494 134.74 -30.78 47.78
C GLU A 494 135.66 -31.26 48.92
N SER A 495 135.10 -31.99 49.89
CA SER A 495 135.89 -32.55 51.00
C SER A 495 136.92 -33.58 50.54
N LEU A 496 136.57 -34.41 49.55
CA LEU A 496 137.47 -35.39 48.96
C LEU A 496 138.61 -34.70 48.19
N VAL A 497 138.30 -33.66 47.41
CA VAL A 497 139.30 -32.84 46.72
C VAL A 497 140.23 -32.18 47.73
N GLU A 498 139.72 -31.65 48.84
CA GLU A 498 140.55 -31.05 49.89
C GLU A 498 141.44 -32.10 50.58
N GLY A 499 140.94 -33.32 50.76
CA GLY A 499 141.73 -34.47 51.19
C GLY A 499 142.87 -34.79 50.22
N TYR A 500 142.58 -34.86 48.91
CA TYR A 500 143.61 -35.07 47.88
C TYR A 500 144.63 -33.93 47.83
N LYS A 501 144.20 -32.67 47.96
CA LYS A 501 145.13 -31.52 48.06
C LYS A 501 146.06 -31.66 49.26
N SER A 502 145.51 -32.01 50.43
CA SER A 502 146.29 -32.21 51.66
C SER A 502 147.31 -33.33 51.49
N GLN A 503 146.90 -34.45 50.88
CA GLN A 503 147.80 -35.56 50.59
C GLN A 503 148.89 -35.16 49.60
N LEU A 504 148.55 -34.45 48.53
CA LEU A 504 149.52 -33.91 47.57
C LEU A 504 150.54 -33.00 48.27
N GLN A 505 150.07 -32.10 49.16
CA GLN A 505 150.94 -31.22 49.93
C GLN A 505 151.87 -32.01 50.86
N LYS A 506 151.36 -33.05 51.52
CA LYS A 506 152.17 -33.95 52.35
C LYS A 506 153.27 -34.63 51.53
N THR A 507 152.92 -35.24 50.40
CA THR A 507 153.89 -35.90 49.52
C THR A 507 154.92 -34.91 48.96
N ARG A 508 154.50 -33.67 48.68
CA ARG A 508 155.40 -32.60 48.28
C ARG A 508 156.40 -32.24 49.39
N LEU A 509 155.95 -32.08 50.63
CA LEU A 509 156.82 -31.83 51.78
C LEU A 509 157.78 -32.99 52.04
N GLU A 510 157.30 -34.24 51.97
CA GLU A 510 158.12 -35.45 52.06
C GLU A 510 159.19 -35.46 50.96
N SER A 511 158.82 -35.12 49.72
CA SER A 511 159.77 -34.98 48.60
C SER A 511 160.82 -33.90 48.88
N GLU A 512 160.41 -32.72 49.35
CA GLU A 512 161.33 -31.62 49.71
C GLU A 512 162.29 -32.04 50.84
N GLU A 513 161.81 -32.80 51.84
CA GLU A 513 162.63 -33.39 52.90
C GLU A 513 163.67 -34.37 52.33
N TYR A 514 163.27 -35.25 51.41
CA TYR A 514 164.21 -36.15 50.74
C TYR A 514 165.25 -35.37 49.91
N THR A 515 164.84 -34.30 49.22
CA THR A 515 165.77 -33.42 48.49
C THR A 515 166.80 -32.78 49.43
N LEU A 516 166.36 -32.23 50.56
CA LEU A 516 167.25 -31.66 51.58
C LEU A 516 168.22 -32.70 52.16
N ARG A 517 167.74 -33.91 52.46
CA ARG A 517 168.60 -35.01 52.92
C ARG A 517 169.65 -35.38 51.87
N LEU A 518 169.27 -35.40 50.59
CA LEU A 518 170.19 -35.66 49.49
C LEU A 518 171.26 -34.56 49.38
N GLU A 519 170.87 -33.28 49.45
CA GLU A 519 171.79 -32.15 49.45
C GLU A 519 172.79 -32.20 50.62
N MET A 520 172.35 -32.63 51.81
CA MET A 520 173.25 -32.82 52.97
C MET A 520 174.30 -33.89 52.71
N VAL A 521 173.89 -35.06 52.21
CA VAL A 521 174.79 -36.17 51.87
C VAL A 521 175.75 -35.78 50.74
N GLU A 522 175.28 -35.01 49.75
CA GLU A 522 176.12 -34.48 48.68
C GLU A 522 177.21 -33.54 49.23
N LYS A 523 176.86 -32.63 50.14
CA LYS A 523 177.83 -31.74 50.79
C LYS A 523 178.86 -32.50 51.62
N GLU A 524 178.43 -33.50 52.39
CA GLU A 524 179.34 -34.39 53.14
C GLU A 524 180.29 -35.11 52.19
N ALA A 525 179.78 -35.72 51.11
CA ALA A 525 180.61 -36.37 50.09
C ALA A 525 181.57 -35.40 49.39
N GLN A 526 181.22 -34.11 49.27
CA GLN A 526 182.09 -33.06 48.74
C GLN A 526 183.22 -32.72 49.73
N SER A 527 182.91 -32.56 51.01
CA SER A 527 183.89 -32.35 52.07
C SER A 527 184.89 -33.51 52.15
N ASP A 528 184.40 -34.75 52.10
CA ASP A 528 185.24 -35.95 52.10
C ASP A 528 186.19 -35.99 50.89
N ARG A 529 185.70 -35.57 49.70
CA ARG A 529 186.56 -35.44 48.50
C ARG A 529 187.63 -34.37 48.67
N GLU A 530 187.27 -33.19 49.18
CA GLU A 530 188.24 -32.10 49.43
C GLU A 530 189.30 -32.51 50.47
N GLU A 531 188.91 -33.31 51.46
CA GLU A 531 189.83 -33.89 52.45
C GLU A 531 190.82 -34.86 51.82
N MET A 532 190.32 -35.82 51.04
CA MET A 532 191.16 -36.75 50.28
C MET A 532 192.14 -36.00 49.36
N GLU A 533 191.70 -34.93 48.69
CA GLU A 533 192.54 -34.12 47.80
C GLU A 533 193.64 -33.36 48.56
N ARG A 534 193.33 -32.83 49.76
CA ARG A 534 194.34 -32.24 50.66
C ARG A 534 195.40 -33.25 51.08
N GLU A 535 195.03 -34.47 51.43
CA GLU A 535 195.96 -35.54 51.82
C GLU A 535 196.88 -35.96 50.66
N VAL A 536 196.32 -36.07 49.44
CA VAL A 536 197.10 -36.37 48.22
C VAL A 536 198.13 -35.28 47.95
N GLU A 537 197.74 -34.00 48.04
CA GLU A 537 198.65 -32.88 47.78
C GLU A 537 199.74 -32.75 48.87
N GLN A 538 199.42 -33.06 50.13
CA GLN A 538 200.42 -33.18 51.20
C GLN A 538 201.43 -34.29 50.92
N SER A 539 200.95 -35.48 50.55
CA SER A 539 201.81 -36.63 50.18
C SER A 539 202.72 -36.29 48.98
N ARG A 540 202.20 -35.57 47.99
CA ARG A 540 202.94 -35.11 46.81
C ARG A 540 204.05 -34.12 47.17
N LYS A 541 203.80 -33.16 48.07
CA LYS A 541 204.81 -32.22 48.58
C LYS A 541 205.93 -32.93 49.34
N GLN A 542 205.59 -33.91 50.18
CA GLN A 542 206.57 -34.72 50.91
C GLN A 542 207.48 -35.53 49.97
N LEU A 543 206.90 -36.15 48.93
CA LEU A 543 207.67 -36.88 47.91
C LEU A 543 208.61 -35.95 47.12
N HIS A 544 208.18 -34.73 46.82
CA HIS A 544 209.00 -33.75 46.11
C HIS A 544 210.23 -33.29 46.93
N ALA A 545 210.08 -33.12 48.25
CA ALA A 545 211.19 -32.72 49.12
C ALA A 545 212.29 -33.80 49.20
N ARG A 546 211.89 -35.07 49.33
CA ARG A 546 212.81 -36.22 49.31
C ARG A 546 213.61 -36.35 48.02
N LEU A 547 213.00 -36.00 46.89
CA LEU A 547 213.64 -36.09 45.57
C LEU A 547 214.80 -35.08 45.44
N LYS A 548 214.64 -33.87 45.99
CA LYS A 548 215.69 -32.83 46.04
C LYS A 548 216.90 -33.21 46.90
N GLU A 549 216.71 -33.91 48.02
CA GLU A 549 217.81 -34.35 48.88
C GLU A 549 218.71 -35.38 48.17
N MET A 550 218.11 -36.28 47.39
CA MET A 550 218.84 -37.31 46.64
C MET A 550 219.71 -36.72 45.52
N GLU A 551 219.30 -35.61 44.91
CA GLU A 551 220.10 -34.90 43.90
C GLU A 551 221.35 -34.26 44.52
N MET A 552 221.22 -33.63 45.70
CA MET A 552 222.34 -33.00 46.42
C MET A 552 223.43 -34.00 46.86
N LEU A 553 223.03 -35.21 47.28
CA LEU A 553 223.96 -36.29 47.66
C LEU A 553 224.76 -36.81 46.45
N ARG A 554 224.14 -36.85 45.27
CA ARG A 554 224.78 -37.31 44.03
C ARG A 554 225.90 -36.36 43.59
N GLU A 555 225.74 -35.07 43.83
CA GLU A 555 226.74 -34.05 43.49
C GLU A 555 227.93 -34.00 44.47
N ALA A 556 227.74 -34.42 45.72
CA ALA A 556 228.81 -34.53 46.71
C ALA A 556 229.74 -35.72 46.42
N LEU A 557 229.17 -36.86 46.00
CA LEU A 557 229.91 -38.10 45.71
C LEU A 557 230.87 -37.93 44.52
N LYS A 558 230.45 -37.18 43.49
CA LYS A 558 231.29 -36.82 42.33
C LYS A 558 232.52 -35.98 42.66
N ARG A 559 232.49 -35.19 43.74
CA ARG A 559 233.60 -34.32 44.14
C ARG A 559 234.72 -35.12 44.83
N LEU A 560 234.35 -36.01 45.73
CA LEU A 560 235.29 -36.88 46.46
C LEU A 560 236.04 -37.87 45.55
N GLU A 561 235.40 -38.34 44.47
CA GLU A 561 236.06 -39.24 43.50
C GLU A 561 237.20 -38.59 42.71
N ASN A 562 237.22 -37.27 42.57
CA ASN A 562 238.27 -36.57 41.82
C ASN A 562 239.50 -36.28 42.71
N GLU A 563 239.30 -35.93 43.97
CA GLU A 563 240.39 -35.67 44.94
C GLU A 563 241.22 -36.94 45.23
N LEU A 564 240.58 -38.11 45.26
CA LEU A 564 241.27 -39.40 45.46
C LEU A 564 242.19 -39.76 44.28
N ARG A 565 241.91 -39.26 43.08
CA ARG A 565 242.69 -39.56 41.87
C ARG A 565 244.02 -38.81 41.88
N GLU A 566 244.02 -37.56 42.31
CA GLU A 566 245.21 -36.70 42.40
C GLU A 566 246.19 -37.14 43.50
N ALA A 567 245.68 -37.65 44.63
CA ALA A 567 246.51 -38.16 45.72
C ALA A 567 247.35 -39.39 45.33
N ARG A 568 246.88 -40.19 44.37
CA ARG A 568 247.58 -41.42 43.92
C ARG A 568 248.75 -41.13 42.99
N GLU A 569 248.72 -40.04 42.22
CA GLU A 569 249.83 -39.66 41.33
C GLU A 569 251.03 -39.07 42.11
N ASN A 570 250.77 -38.39 43.22
CA ASN A 570 251.82 -37.74 44.02
C ASN A 570 252.69 -38.72 44.83
N MET A 571 252.14 -39.86 45.26
CA MET A 571 252.88 -40.92 45.97
C MET A 571 253.97 -41.57 45.09
N HIS A 572 253.69 -41.79 43.80
CA HIS A 572 254.60 -42.50 42.90
C HIS A 572 255.88 -41.72 42.55
N ILE A 573 255.88 -40.40 42.76
CA ILE A 573 257.02 -39.50 42.48
C ILE A 573 257.98 -39.42 43.68
N GLN A 574 257.49 -39.68 44.89
CA GLN A 574 258.24 -39.51 46.13
C GLN A 574 259.12 -40.72 46.46
N ASP A 575 258.70 -41.94 46.12
CA ASP A 575 259.51 -43.15 46.32
C ASP A 575 260.69 -43.27 45.33
N ARG A 576 260.68 -42.52 44.23
CA ARG A 576 261.80 -42.44 43.27
C ARG A 576 263.04 -41.69 43.79
N ARG A 577 263.01 -41.07 44.99
CA ARG A 577 264.07 -40.15 45.44
C ARG A 577 264.87 -40.57 46.67
N ASN A 578 264.53 -41.66 47.37
CA ASN A 578 265.09 -41.92 48.72
C ASN A 578 266.04 -43.13 48.88
N THR A 579 266.49 -43.81 47.81
CA THR A 579 267.46 -44.91 47.98
C THR A 579 268.84 -44.71 47.32
N ASP A 580 269.21 -43.48 46.93
CA ASP A 580 270.54 -43.17 46.36
C ASP A 580 271.54 -42.53 47.35
N ASN A 581 271.29 -42.47 48.67
CA ASN A 581 272.35 -42.16 49.65
C ASN A 581 272.00 -42.62 51.09
N SER A 582 272.38 -43.85 51.43
CA SER A 582 273.07 -44.21 52.68
C SER A 582 273.61 -45.64 52.54
N CYS A 583 274.90 -45.76 52.86
CA CYS A 583 275.83 -46.91 52.91
C CYS A 583 275.29 -48.33 53.03
#